data_AF-A0A812N8L3-F1
#
_entry.id   AF-A0A812N8L3-F1
#
_cell.length_a   1.000
_cell.length_b   1.000
_cell.length_c   1.000
_cell.angle_alpha   90.00
_cell.angle_beta   90.00
_cell.angle_gamma   90.00
#
_symmetry.space_group_name_H-M   'P 1'
#
loop_
_entity.id
_entity.type
_entity.pdbx_description
1 polymer ?
#
loop_
_entity_poly.entity_id
_entity_poly.type
_entity_poly.pdbx_seq_one_letter_code
_entity_poly.pdbx_strand_id
1 'polypeptide(L)'
;MSLRIFEIDRTLEACQGQIWDRVNGYRYWLGELDKNEAGLENFAEGYKIFGFIREKGGYTYREWLPNAKQAFLIGAFNDWQNSTPLKSEGFGRWAVFLPDKVDGSPGIPHATQIKVRVEANDGSWHDRVPAWIKLAWQELRSSCGVIYRGLSNYYILFWRFLIIVIVMGPKTPF
;
A
#
# COMPACT_ATOMS: atom_id res chain seq x y z
N MET A 1 10.02 10.32 -36.44
CA MET A 1 9.13 11.38 -35.90
C MET A 1 9.94 12.18 -34.89
N SER A 2 9.95 13.52 -34.99
CA SER A 2 10.56 14.39 -33.98
C SER A 2 9.57 14.69 -32.85
N LEU A 3 10.05 14.90 -31.61
CA LEU A 3 9.20 15.32 -30.50
C LEU A 3 8.97 16.83 -30.57
N ARG A 4 7.72 17.28 -30.35
CA ARG A 4 7.35 18.71 -30.37
C ARG A 4 8.17 19.58 -29.43
N ILE A 5 8.71 19.01 -28.34
CA ILE A 5 9.53 19.76 -27.38
C ILE A 5 10.82 20.31 -28.00
N PHE A 6 11.37 19.69 -29.05
CA PHE A 6 12.54 20.20 -29.77
C PHE A 6 12.21 21.39 -30.67
N GLU A 7 10.96 21.49 -31.13
CA GLU A 7 10.49 22.64 -31.91
C GLU A 7 10.30 23.87 -31.01
N ILE A 8 9.83 23.64 -29.77
CA ILE A 8 9.63 24.68 -28.75
C ILE A 8 10.98 25.17 -28.21
N ASP A 9 11.89 24.24 -27.91
CA ASP A 9 13.22 24.55 -27.40
C ASP A 9 14.27 23.66 -28.08
N ARG A 10 14.96 24.24 -29.06
CA ARG A 10 16.02 23.57 -29.81
C ARG A 10 17.25 23.25 -28.98
N THR A 11 17.46 23.93 -27.84
CA THR A 11 18.63 23.65 -26.99
C THR A 11 18.61 22.23 -26.41
N LEU A 12 17.42 21.61 -26.34
CA LEU A 12 17.22 20.23 -25.90
C LEU A 12 17.70 19.18 -26.92
N GLU A 13 17.96 19.55 -28.19
CA GLU A 13 18.46 18.61 -29.20
C GLU A 13 19.83 18.01 -28.80
N ALA A 14 20.63 18.77 -28.04
CA ALA A 14 21.91 18.33 -27.51
C ALA A 14 21.79 17.11 -26.58
N CYS A 15 20.64 16.91 -25.94
CA CYS A 15 20.39 15.76 -25.05
C CYS A 15 19.25 14.85 -25.56
N GLN A 16 18.93 14.90 -26.85
CA GLN A 16 17.79 14.19 -27.45
C GLN A 16 17.82 12.67 -27.20
N GLY A 17 19.00 12.05 -27.14
CA GLY A 17 19.13 10.62 -26.87
C GLY A 17 18.53 10.25 -25.51
N GLN A 18 18.93 10.96 -24.44
CA GLN A 18 18.40 10.75 -23.09
C GLN A 18 16.90 11.05 -22.98
N ILE A 19 16.40 11.99 -23.80
CA ILE A 19 14.96 12.29 -23.86
C ILE A 19 14.22 11.12 -24.49
N TRP A 20 14.72 10.56 -25.59
CA TRP A 20 14.14 9.39 -26.24
C TRP A 20 14.17 8.15 -25.35
N ASP A 21 15.24 7.94 -24.58
CA ASP A 21 15.30 6.84 -23.61
C ASP A 21 14.15 6.92 -22.59
N ARG A 22 13.86 8.13 -22.07
CA ARG A 22 12.74 8.35 -21.15
C ARG A 22 11.39 8.12 -21.82
N VAL A 23 11.19 8.62 -23.05
CA VAL A 23 9.94 8.42 -23.81
C VAL A 23 9.71 6.95 -24.11
N ASN A 24 10.75 6.23 -24.51
CA ASN A 24 10.65 4.80 -24.81
C ASN A 24 10.42 3.98 -23.54
N GLY A 25 11.08 4.33 -22.43
CA GLY A 25 10.80 3.72 -21.13
C GLY A 25 9.37 3.94 -20.67
N TYR A 26 8.84 5.17 -20.81
CA TYR A 26 7.42 5.46 -20.54
C TYR A 26 6.49 4.61 -21.40
N ARG A 27 6.70 4.56 -22.71
CA ARG A 27 5.86 3.79 -23.64
C ARG A 27 5.91 2.29 -23.34
N TYR A 28 7.08 1.78 -22.99
CA TYR A 28 7.26 0.40 -22.58
C TYR A 28 6.39 0.09 -21.35
N TRP A 29 6.52 0.88 -20.28
CA TRP A 29 5.75 0.65 -19.06
C TRP A 29 4.24 0.85 -19.25
N LEU A 30 3.84 1.84 -20.06
CA LEU A 30 2.43 2.00 -20.41
C LEU A 30 1.88 0.75 -21.09
N GLY A 31 2.62 0.19 -22.06
CA GLY A 31 2.25 -1.06 -22.72
C GLY A 31 2.22 -2.27 -21.77
N GLU A 32 3.10 -2.32 -20.77
CA GLU A 32 3.06 -3.37 -19.74
C GLU A 32 1.83 -3.24 -18.82
N LEU A 33 1.43 -2.02 -18.44
CA LEU A 33 0.21 -1.78 -17.66
C LEU A 33 -1.05 -2.10 -18.47
N ASP A 34 -1.10 -1.74 -19.75
CA ASP A 34 -2.22 -2.08 -20.64
C ASP A 34 -2.42 -3.60 -20.74
N LYS A 35 -1.33 -4.36 -20.88
CA LYS A 35 -1.38 -5.83 -20.99
C LYS A 35 -1.74 -6.52 -19.68
N ASN A 36 -1.14 -6.11 -18.56
CA ASN A 36 -1.18 -6.87 -17.32
C ASN A 36 -2.22 -6.37 -16.31
N GLU A 37 -2.57 -5.08 -16.37
CA GLU A 37 -3.43 -4.40 -15.40
C GLU A 37 -4.69 -3.82 -16.04
N ALA A 38 -4.93 -4.11 -17.32
CA ALA A 38 -5.99 -3.54 -18.15
C ALA A 38 -5.96 -1.99 -18.19
N GLY A 39 -4.74 -1.44 -18.20
CA GLY A 39 -4.50 -0.01 -18.39
C GLY A 39 -4.19 0.77 -17.12
N LEU A 40 -3.70 1.99 -17.31
CA LEU A 40 -3.22 2.85 -16.22
C LEU A 40 -4.32 3.19 -15.20
N GLU A 41 -5.55 3.41 -15.67
CA GLU A 41 -6.68 3.75 -14.79
C GLU A 41 -6.99 2.61 -13.82
N ASN A 42 -7.13 1.38 -14.32
CA ASN A 42 -7.39 0.20 -13.50
C ASN A 42 -6.24 -0.07 -12.52
N PHE A 43 -4.99 0.07 -12.96
CA PHE A 43 -3.82 -0.03 -12.08
C PHE A 43 -3.86 0.98 -10.92
N ALA A 44 -4.31 2.21 -11.18
CA ALA A 44 -4.42 3.26 -10.18
C ALA A 44 -5.54 3.02 -9.15
N GLU A 45 -6.43 2.04 -9.36
CA GLU A 45 -7.50 1.68 -8.43
C GLU A 45 -7.07 0.71 -7.32
N GLY A 46 -5.75 0.56 -7.07
CA GLY A 46 -5.22 -0.33 -6.03
C GLY A 46 -5.83 -0.13 -4.63
N TYR A 47 -6.30 1.07 -4.29
CA TYR A 47 -7.00 1.37 -3.02
C TYR A 47 -8.37 0.67 -2.88
N LYS A 48 -8.91 0.12 -3.97
CA LYS A 48 -10.12 -0.73 -3.96
C LYS A 48 -9.79 -2.20 -3.65
N ILE A 49 -8.51 -2.57 -3.69
CA ILE A 49 -8.01 -3.96 -3.53
C ILE A 49 -7.21 -4.11 -2.23
N PHE A 50 -6.39 -3.11 -1.89
CA PHE A 50 -5.50 -3.08 -0.73
C PHE A 50 -6.06 -2.23 0.42
N GLY A 51 -5.57 -2.49 1.64
CA GLY A 51 -6.11 -1.91 2.86
C GLY A 51 -7.39 -2.63 3.29
N PHE A 52 -8.28 -1.89 3.97
CA PHE A 52 -9.57 -2.42 4.42
C PHE A 52 -10.67 -2.19 3.39
N ILE A 53 -11.15 -3.29 2.79
CA ILE A 53 -12.21 -3.30 1.79
C ILE A 53 -13.46 -3.95 2.38
N ARG A 54 -14.60 -3.25 2.28
CA ARG A 54 -15.89 -3.80 2.72
C ARG A 54 -16.33 -4.88 1.73
N GLU A 55 -16.67 -6.05 2.25
CA GLU A 55 -17.24 -7.16 1.48
C GLU A 55 -18.55 -7.62 2.11
N LYS A 56 -19.21 -8.61 1.49
CA LYS A 56 -20.46 -9.17 2.03
C LYS A 56 -20.18 -9.88 3.35
N GLY A 57 -20.70 -9.33 4.45
CA GLY A 57 -20.62 -9.91 5.79
C GLY A 57 -19.27 -9.71 6.49
N GLY A 58 -18.44 -8.74 6.05
CA GLY A 58 -17.18 -8.47 6.71
C GLY A 58 -16.30 -7.46 5.98
N TYR A 59 -15.01 -7.46 6.35
CA TYR A 59 -13.97 -6.68 5.69
C TYR A 59 -12.81 -7.60 5.32
N THR A 60 -12.26 -7.41 4.12
CA THR A 60 -10.94 -7.95 3.78
C THR A 60 -9.90 -6.89 4.08
N TYR A 61 -8.91 -7.24 4.88
CA TYR A 61 -7.68 -6.48 5.02
C TYR A 61 -6.60 -7.10 4.13
N ARG A 62 -5.99 -6.31 3.24
CA ARG A 62 -4.92 -6.76 2.34
C ARG A 62 -3.72 -5.83 2.36
N GLU A 63 -2.51 -6.40 2.36
CA GLU A 63 -1.24 -5.67 2.38
C GLU A 63 -0.23 -6.33 1.44
N TRP A 64 0.70 -5.54 0.90
CA TRP A 64 1.82 -6.06 0.12
C TRP A 64 3.07 -6.21 0.99
N LEU A 65 3.43 -7.45 1.31
CA LEU A 65 4.53 -7.84 2.20
C LEU A 65 5.36 -8.96 1.54
N PRO A 66 6.14 -8.68 0.48
CA PRO A 66 6.83 -9.69 -0.32
C PRO A 66 7.90 -10.48 0.46
N ASN A 67 8.49 -9.85 1.49
CA ASN A 67 9.56 -10.44 2.30
C ASN A 67 9.08 -10.88 3.69
N ALA A 68 7.75 -10.97 3.90
CA ALA A 68 7.21 -11.50 5.14
C ALA A 68 7.31 -13.02 5.15
N LYS A 69 7.82 -13.56 6.27
CA LYS A 69 7.72 -14.98 6.59
C LYS A 69 6.34 -15.31 7.14
N GLN A 70 5.82 -14.43 8.01
CA GLN A 70 4.43 -14.43 8.46
C GLN A 70 4.00 -13.01 8.83
N ALA A 71 2.70 -12.77 8.77
CA ALA A 71 2.12 -11.46 9.09
C ALA A 71 0.82 -11.62 9.89
N PHE A 72 0.57 -10.68 10.79
CA PHE A 72 -0.61 -10.63 11.63
C PHE A 72 -1.20 -9.22 11.62
N LEU A 73 -2.53 -9.14 11.60
CA LEU A 73 -3.22 -7.91 11.92
C LEU A 73 -3.36 -7.85 13.44
N ILE A 74 -2.78 -6.82 14.06
CA ILE A 74 -2.81 -6.64 15.50
C ILE A 74 -3.46 -5.31 15.84
N GLY A 75 -4.07 -5.21 17.01
CA GLY A 75 -4.68 -3.97 17.44
C GLY A 75 -5.41 -4.10 18.76
N ALA A 76 -6.08 -3.02 19.16
CA ALA A 76 -6.90 -3.04 20.37
C ALA A 76 -8.05 -4.05 20.31
N PHE A 77 -8.50 -4.47 19.11
CA PHE A 77 -9.55 -5.49 18.96
C PHE A 77 -9.12 -6.91 19.36
N ASN A 78 -7.81 -7.18 19.41
CA ASN A 78 -7.27 -8.50 19.74
C ASN A 78 -6.12 -8.42 20.75
N ASP A 79 -6.15 -7.39 21.62
CA ASP A 79 -5.16 -7.16 22.67
C ASP A 79 -3.71 -7.14 22.17
N TRP A 80 -3.49 -6.68 20.94
CA TRP A 80 -2.19 -6.63 20.27
C TRP A 80 -1.49 -8.01 20.13
N GLN A 81 -2.27 -9.09 20.14
CA GLN A 81 -1.79 -10.46 20.02
C GLN A 81 -1.74 -10.94 18.57
N ASN A 82 -0.94 -11.98 18.32
CA ASN A 82 -0.80 -12.62 17.00
C ASN A 82 -1.94 -13.60 16.69
N SER A 83 -3.19 -13.24 17.03
CA SER A 83 -4.37 -14.11 16.90
C SER A 83 -5.13 -13.92 15.58
N THR A 84 -4.71 -12.98 14.74
CA THR A 84 -5.33 -12.69 13.43
C THR A 84 -4.29 -12.78 12.30
N PRO A 85 -3.89 -14.01 11.91
CA PRO A 85 -2.88 -14.21 10.87
C PRO A 85 -3.40 -13.80 9.49
N LEU A 86 -2.54 -13.18 8.69
CA LEU A 86 -2.77 -13.00 7.26
C LEU A 86 -2.31 -14.24 6.50
N LYS A 87 -2.98 -14.51 5.39
CA LYS A 87 -2.65 -15.59 4.45
C LYS A 87 -2.05 -15.00 3.19
N SER A 88 -0.98 -15.62 2.69
CA SER A 88 -0.39 -15.25 1.41
C SER A 88 -1.34 -15.61 0.26
N GLU A 89 -1.54 -14.66 -0.65
CA GLU A 89 -2.28 -14.82 -1.90
C GLU A 89 -1.33 -14.84 -3.13
N GLY A 90 -0.03 -15.00 -2.89
CA GLY A 90 1.01 -14.94 -3.92
C GLY A 90 1.43 -13.51 -4.31
N PHE A 91 2.54 -13.38 -5.05
CA PHE A 91 3.12 -12.09 -5.47
C PHE A 91 3.37 -11.10 -4.32
N GLY A 92 3.62 -11.62 -3.12
CA GLY A 92 3.80 -10.82 -1.92
C GLY A 92 2.52 -10.19 -1.36
N ARG A 93 1.33 -10.55 -1.86
CA ARG A 93 0.06 -10.11 -1.28
C ARG A 93 -0.32 -10.99 -0.09
N TRP A 94 -0.80 -10.36 0.96
CA TRP A 94 -1.25 -11.02 2.18
C TRP A 94 -2.61 -10.47 2.57
N ALA A 95 -3.55 -11.34 2.95
CA ALA A 95 -4.91 -10.94 3.27
C ALA A 95 -5.51 -11.70 4.47
N VAL A 96 -6.47 -11.07 5.13
CA VAL A 96 -7.34 -11.71 6.13
C VAL A 96 -8.76 -11.18 5.99
N PHE A 97 -9.73 -12.09 6.05
CA PHE A 97 -11.15 -11.74 6.12
C PHE A 97 -11.58 -11.63 7.57
N LEU A 98 -12.24 -10.51 7.90
CA LEU A 98 -12.72 -10.15 9.21
C LEU A 98 -14.25 -10.16 9.17
N PRO A 99 -14.91 -11.22 9.67
CA PRO A 99 -16.35 -11.32 9.61
C PRO A 99 -17.02 -10.25 10.48
N ASP A 100 -18.21 -9.85 10.07
CA ASP A 100 -19.11 -9.10 10.94
C ASP A 100 -19.52 -9.96 12.13
N LYS A 101 -19.90 -9.29 13.22
CA LYS A 101 -20.47 -9.92 14.40
C LYS A 101 -21.89 -10.40 14.11
N VAL A 102 -22.43 -11.22 15.01
CA VAL A 102 -23.80 -11.75 14.93
C VAL A 102 -24.86 -10.64 14.87
N ASP A 103 -24.58 -9.49 15.48
CA ASP A 103 -25.45 -8.30 15.46
C ASP A 103 -25.34 -7.47 14.16
N GLY A 104 -24.51 -7.90 13.20
CA GLY A 104 -24.26 -7.22 11.93
C GLY A 104 -23.27 -6.07 12.01
N SER A 105 -22.71 -5.77 13.19
CA SER A 105 -21.66 -4.76 13.33
C SER A 105 -20.30 -5.27 12.83
N PRO A 106 -19.39 -4.39 12.38
CA PRO A 106 -18.06 -4.80 11.94
C PRO A 106 -17.27 -5.56 13.01
N GLY A 107 -16.55 -6.62 12.60
CA GLY A 107 -15.66 -7.39 13.49
C GLY A 107 -14.59 -6.54 14.17
N ILE A 108 -14.08 -5.52 13.47
CA ILE A 108 -13.23 -4.47 14.04
C ILE A 108 -14.06 -3.20 14.17
N PRO A 109 -14.34 -2.71 15.39
CA PRO A 109 -15.08 -1.47 15.60
C PRO A 109 -14.41 -0.28 14.90
N HIS A 110 -15.23 0.65 14.42
CA HIS A 110 -14.75 1.93 13.92
C HIS A 110 -13.84 2.62 14.94
N ALA A 111 -12.83 3.34 14.45
CA ALA A 111 -11.86 4.03 15.27
C ALA A 111 -11.02 3.13 16.21
N THR A 112 -10.88 1.85 15.88
CA THR A 112 -9.97 0.92 16.57
C THR A 112 -8.52 1.13 16.16
N GLN A 113 -7.61 1.03 17.13
CA GLN A 113 -6.17 1.10 16.91
C GLN A 113 -5.64 -0.19 16.31
N ILE A 114 -4.87 -0.12 15.22
CA ILE A 114 -4.32 -1.30 14.53
C ILE A 114 -2.89 -1.09 14.05
N LYS A 115 -2.17 -2.19 13.82
CA LYS A 115 -0.89 -2.30 13.11
C LYS A 115 -0.84 -3.62 12.36
N VAL A 116 0.07 -3.72 11.39
CA VAL A 116 0.49 -5.01 10.85
C VAL A 116 1.81 -5.41 11.52
N ARG A 117 1.85 -6.61 12.10
CA ARG A 117 3.05 -7.20 12.66
C ARG A 117 3.61 -8.22 11.68
N VAL A 118 4.87 -8.06 11.32
CA VAL A 118 5.54 -8.86 10.30
C VAL A 118 6.77 -9.53 10.89
N GLU A 119 6.88 -10.85 10.72
CA GLU A 119 8.16 -11.55 10.90
C GLU A 119 8.90 -11.51 9.57
N ALA A 120 10.12 -10.97 9.55
CA ALA A 120 11.00 -11.00 8.40
C ALA A 120 11.72 -12.36 8.28
N ASN A 121 12.38 -12.62 7.15
CA ASN A 121 13.09 -13.88 6.91
C ASN A 121 14.24 -14.14 7.89
N ASP A 122 14.79 -13.10 8.52
CA ASP A 122 15.83 -13.19 9.56
C ASP A 122 15.26 -13.48 10.96
N GLY A 123 13.94 -13.66 11.09
CA GLY A 123 13.24 -13.90 12.34
C GLY A 123 12.93 -12.63 13.15
N SER A 124 13.31 -11.45 12.66
CA SER A 124 13.01 -10.18 13.34
C SER A 124 11.55 -9.80 13.19
N TRP A 125 10.98 -9.20 14.24
CA TRP A 125 9.59 -8.77 14.29
C TRP A 125 9.47 -7.25 14.13
N HIS A 126 8.54 -6.82 13.27
CA HIS A 126 8.30 -5.42 12.96
C HIS A 126 6.83 -5.08 13.03
N ASP A 127 6.50 -4.10 13.86
CA ASP A 127 5.17 -3.49 13.85
C ASP A 127 5.18 -2.28 12.90
N ARG A 128 4.23 -2.25 11.98
CA ARG A 128 4.11 -1.21 10.96
C ARG A 128 2.69 -0.70 10.85
N VAL A 129 2.60 0.54 10.39
CA VAL A 129 1.35 1.11 9.88
C VAL A 129 0.99 0.37 8.60
N PRO A 130 -0.28 -0.02 8.38
CA PRO A 130 -0.69 -0.44 7.06
C PRO A 130 -0.40 0.66 6.04
N ALA A 131 0.17 0.30 4.90
CA ALA A 131 0.53 1.25 3.85
C ALA A 131 -0.71 1.95 3.27
N TRP A 132 -1.87 1.29 3.36
CA TRP A 132 -3.16 1.73 2.82
C TRP A 132 -4.13 2.21 3.91
N ILE A 133 -3.63 2.62 5.08
CA ILE A 133 -4.49 3.15 6.13
C ILE A 133 -5.10 4.49 5.71
N LYS A 134 -6.40 4.69 6.00
CA LYS A 134 -7.10 5.93 5.66
C LYS A 134 -6.85 7.07 6.65
N LEU A 135 -6.48 6.76 7.89
CA LEU A 135 -6.23 7.75 8.92
C LEU A 135 -5.17 7.29 9.93
N ALA A 136 -4.23 8.18 10.21
CA ALA A 136 -3.21 8.07 11.24
C ALA A 136 -3.12 9.40 12.01
N TRP A 137 -2.97 9.36 13.33
CA TRP A 137 -2.61 10.56 14.10
C TRP A 137 -1.71 10.16 15.26
N GLN A 138 -0.90 11.11 15.69
CA GLN A 138 -0.09 10.95 16.88
C GLN A 138 -0.87 11.49 18.08
N GLU A 139 -0.92 10.73 19.17
CA GLU A 139 -1.41 11.25 20.44
C GLU A 139 -0.25 11.88 21.22
N LEU A 140 -0.40 13.15 21.59
CA LEU A 140 0.66 13.96 22.21
C LEU A 140 0.96 13.56 23.67
N ARG A 141 0.18 12.68 24.28
CA ARG A 141 0.29 12.30 25.69
C ARG A 141 0.89 10.92 25.94
N SER A 142 1.08 10.11 24.91
CA SER A 142 1.69 8.79 25.03
C SER A 142 3.16 8.86 24.61
N SER A 143 4.07 8.63 25.55
CA SER A 143 5.50 8.37 25.29
C SER A 143 5.74 7.12 24.44
N CYS A 144 4.69 6.39 24.07
CA CYS A 144 4.74 5.17 23.28
C CYS A 144 3.81 5.28 22.05
N GLY A 145 4.39 5.59 20.89
CA GLY A 145 3.89 5.17 19.59
C GLY A 145 2.73 5.97 18.95
N VAL A 146 2.84 6.18 17.64
CA VAL A 146 1.80 6.71 16.76
C VAL A 146 0.59 5.75 16.71
N ILE A 147 -0.62 6.31 16.65
CA ILE A 147 -1.90 5.61 16.69
C ILE A 147 -2.56 5.59 15.31
N TYR A 148 -3.16 4.46 14.91
CA TYR A 148 -3.76 4.29 13.57
C TYR A 148 -5.22 3.89 13.67
N ARG A 149 -6.15 4.57 12.97
CA ARG A 149 -7.60 4.24 12.95
C ARG A 149 -8.03 3.84 11.56
N GLY A 150 -8.71 2.71 11.45
CA GLY A 150 -9.56 2.43 10.29
C GLY A 150 -10.87 3.22 10.42
N LEU A 151 -11.11 4.18 9.52
CA LEU A 151 -12.40 4.86 9.42
C LEU A 151 -13.26 4.24 8.32
N SER A 152 -14.44 3.77 8.74
CA SER A 152 -15.65 3.70 7.92
C SER A 152 -16.34 5.06 7.98
N ASN A 153 -16.42 5.77 6.84
CA ASN A 153 -17.06 7.08 6.59
C ASN A 153 -16.25 8.35 6.94
N TYR A 154 -16.33 9.31 6.02
CA TYR A 154 -15.47 10.47 5.70
C TYR A 154 -15.04 11.42 6.84
N TYR A 155 -13.83 12.01 6.72
CA TYR A 155 -13.52 13.45 6.50
C TYR A 155 -11.98 13.59 6.36
N ILE A 156 -11.51 14.15 5.25
CA ILE A 156 -10.08 14.33 4.93
C ILE A 156 -9.58 15.61 5.61
N LEU A 157 -8.59 15.48 6.49
CA LEU A 157 -7.71 16.59 6.87
C LEU A 157 -6.37 16.39 6.17
N PHE A 158 -6.13 17.24 5.18
CA PHE A 158 -4.84 17.40 4.50
C PHE A 158 -3.72 17.58 5.54
N TRP A 159 -2.58 16.91 5.35
CA TRP A 159 -1.31 17.56 4.98
C TRP A 159 -0.22 16.51 4.70
N ARG A 160 0.51 16.76 3.61
CA ARG A 160 1.75 16.13 3.11
C ARG A 160 1.72 14.67 2.63
N PHE A 161 1.72 14.58 1.29
CA PHE A 161 2.15 13.45 0.49
C PHE A 161 3.42 12.78 1.02
N LEU A 162 3.35 11.48 1.23
CA LEU A 162 4.46 10.58 0.97
C LEU A 162 3.90 9.21 0.56
N ILE A 163 3.67 9.03 -0.73
CA ILE A 163 3.62 7.70 -1.31
C ILE A 163 5.06 7.19 -1.29
N ILE A 164 5.41 6.36 -0.31
CA ILE A 164 6.65 5.58 -0.38
C ILE A 164 6.31 4.31 -1.16
N VAL A 165 6.57 4.32 -2.48
CA VAL A 165 6.77 3.07 -3.20
C VAL A 165 8.16 2.56 -2.78
N ILE A 166 8.22 1.63 -1.84
CA ILE A 166 9.47 0.89 -1.59
C ILE A 166 9.61 -0.14 -2.71
N VAL A 167 10.23 0.25 -3.83
CA VAL A 167 10.79 -0.72 -4.77
C VAL A 167 12.06 -1.28 -4.11
N MET A 168 11.95 -2.42 -3.42
CA MET A 168 13.12 -3.20 -3.05
C MET A 168 13.60 -3.98 -4.27
N GLY A 169 14.37 -3.32 -5.14
CA GLY A 169 15.19 -4.00 -6.13
C GLY A 169 16.47 -4.57 -5.48
N PRO A 170 17.02 -5.69 -5.98
CA PRO A 170 18.31 -6.18 -5.52
C PRO A 170 19.38 -5.13 -5.80
N LYS A 171 20.18 -4.78 -4.79
CA LYS A 171 21.40 -3.98 -4.98
C LYS A 171 22.37 -4.81 -5.81
N THR A 172 22.56 -4.47 -7.08
CA THR A 172 23.73 -4.88 -7.84
C THR A 172 24.93 -4.06 -7.37
N PRO A 173 26.05 -4.67 -6.97
CA PRO A 173 27.28 -3.94 -6.67
C PRO A 173 27.94 -3.49 -7.99
N PHE A 174 28.22 -2.19 -8.09
CA PHE A 174 29.32 -1.68 -8.89
C PHE A 174 30.38 -1.14 -7.92
#